data_AF-A0A7C2DYK8-F1
#
_entry.id   AF-A0A7C2DYK8-F1
#
_cell.length_a   1.000
_cell.length_b   1.000
_cell.length_c   1.000
_cell.angle_alpha   90.00
_cell.angle_beta   90.00
_cell.angle_gamma   90.00
#
_symmetry.space_group_name_H-M   'P 1'
#
loop_
_entity.id
_entity.type
_entity.pdbx_description
1 polymer ?
#
loop_
_entity_poly.entity_id
_entity_poly.type
_entity_poly.pdbx_seq_one_letter_code
_entity_poly.pdbx_strand_id
1 'polypeptide(L)'
;MTIRTTLAPVAALLLAAASPALADTTWSATGPKGGTAHGTVSCAAGEGTLTCNHAGEFTGPGGQTAKRQGVWTATKDSVHATWTTTGPKGRTVSGERTRTRSK
;
A
#
# COMPACT_ATOMS: atom_id res chain seq x y z
N MET A 1 12.32 43.86 -45.49
CA MET A 1 13.16 43.68 -44.28
C MET A 1 12.48 42.61 -43.44
N THR A 2 12.99 41.37 -43.54
CA THR A 2 12.31 40.16 -43.05
C THR A 2 12.90 39.79 -41.70
N ILE A 3 12.13 39.90 -40.62
CA ILE A 3 12.58 39.49 -39.28
C ILE A 3 12.05 38.07 -39.03
N ARG A 4 12.95 37.10 -39.12
CA ARG A 4 12.74 35.74 -38.62
C ARG A 4 13.05 35.74 -37.13
N THR A 5 12.03 35.58 -36.29
CA THR A 5 12.22 35.33 -34.86
C THR A 5 11.79 33.89 -34.57
N THR A 6 12.77 33.00 -34.53
CA THR A 6 12.62 31.64 -34.03
C THR A 6 12.50 31.68 -32.50
N LEU A 7 11.30 31.45 -31.96
CA LEU A 7 11.12 31.11 -30.54
C LEU A 7 11.26 29.60 -30.38
N ALA A 8 12.31 29.16 -29.70
CA ALA A 8 12.44 27.81 -29.19
C ALA A 8 11.51 27.64 -27.97
N PRO A 9 10.71 26.55 -27.87
CA PRO A 9 9.96 26.28 -26.66
C PRO A 9 10.91 25.79 -25.56
N VAL A 10 10.96 26.54 -24.46
CA VAL A 10 11.58 26.15 -23.20
C VAL A 10 10.88 24.89 -22.70
N ALA A 11 11.55 23.75 -22.77
CA ALA A 11 11.09 22.51 -22.17
C ALA A 11 11.08 22.68 -20.64
N ALA A 12 9.89 22.88 -20.08
CA ALA A 12 9.68 22.86 -18.64
C ALA A 12 9.94 21.43 -18.14
N LEU A 13 11.09 21.21 -17.50
CA LEU A 13 11.34 20.01 -16.71
C LEU A 13 10.37 20.01 -15.53
N LEU A 14 9.28 19.24 -15.64
CA LEU A 14 8.46 18.85 -14.50
C LEU A 14 9.34 17.97 -13.59
N LEU A 15 9.89 18.56 -12.52
CA LEU A 15 10.42 17.79 -11.40
C LEU A 15 9.23 17.07 -10.75
N ALA A 16 9.01 15.82 -11.15
CA ALA A 16 8.17 14.92 -10.38
C ALA A 16 8.82 14.77 -9.00
N ALA A 17 8.17 15.30 -7.97
CA ALA A 17 8.57 15.07 -6.58
C ALA A 17 8.49 13.56 -6.32
N ALA A 18 9.62 12.87 -6.49
CA ALA A 18 9.75 11.46 -6.17
C ALA A 18 9.66 11.35 -4.64
N SER A 19 8.45 11.04 -4.17
CA SER A 19 8.22 10.68 -2.78
C SER A 19 9.06 9.43 -2.47
N PRO A 20 9.81 9.39 -1.35
CA PRO A 20 10.61 8.23 -1.02
C PRO A 20 9.68 7.04 -0.76
N ALA A 21 9.75 6.04 -1.64
CA ALA A 21 9.19 4.73 -1.36
C ALA A 21 10.06 4.07 -0.28
N LEU A 22 9.44 3.63 0.81
CA LEU A 22 10.10 2.78 1.79
C LEU A 22 10.26 1.39 1.19
N ALA A 23 11.30 0.67 1.62
CA ALA A 23 11.59 -0.66 1.09
C ALA A 23 10.37 -1.59 1.24
N ASP A 24 9.97 -2.21 0.14
CA ASP A 24 8.94 -3.24 0.12
C ASP A 24 9.37 -4.42 0.99
N THR A 25 8.53 -4.76 1.95
CA THR A 25 8.79 -5.87 2.88
C THR A 25 7.95 -7.06 2.46
N THR A 26 8.62 -8.20 2.19
CA THR A 26 7.94 -9.49 2.01
C THR A 26 8.16 -10.34 3.25
N TRP A 27 7.13 -11.04 3.69
CA TRP A 27 7.19 -11.95 4.83
C TRP A 27 6.55 -13.28 4.49
N SER A 28 7.02 -14.33 5.17
CA SER A 28 6.41 -15.65 5.14
C SER A 28 6.53 -16.32 6.50
N ALA A 29 5.57 -17.17 6.82
CA ALA A 29 5.51 -17.92 8.07
C ALA A 29 4.84 -19.27 7.83
N THR A 30 5.35 -20.30 8.49
CA THR A 30 4.76 -21.64 8.53
C THR A 30 4.45 -21.98 9.98
N GLY A 31 3.19 -22.28 10.27
CA GLY A 31 2.73 -22.65 11.59
C GLY A 31 3.08 -24.09 11.96
N PRO A 32 3.12 -24.44 13.25
CA PRO A 32 3.50 -25.78 13.74
C PRO A 32 2.54 -26.90 13.30
N LYS A 33 1.35 -26.55 12.80
CA LYS A 33 0.36 -27.49 12.27
C LYS A 33 0.35 -27.56 10.74
N GLY A 34 1.32 -26.95 10.05
CA GLY A 34 1.47 -27.01 8.58
C GLY A 34 0.71 -25.95 7.79
N GLY A 35 0.01 -25.01 8.44
CA GLY A 35 -0.55 -23.84 7.76
C GLY A 35 0.55 -22.85 7.36
N THR A 36 0.36 -22.13 6.27
CA THR A 36 1.30 -21.12 5.76
C THR A 36 0.65 -19.76 5.66
N ALA A 37 1.45 -18.72 5.78
CA ALA A 37 1.05 -17.35 5.54
C ALA A 37 2.19 -16.61 4.86
N HIS A 38 1.89 -15.79 3.87
CA HIS A 38 2.87 -14.94 3.24
C HIS A 38 2.22 -13.65 2.80
N GLY A 39 3.02 -12.61 2.61
CA GLY A 39 2.49 -11.34 2.18
C GLY A 39 3.56 -10.31 1.93
N THR A 40 3.09 -9.16 1.46
CA THR A 40 3.91 -7.99 1.16
C THR A 40 3.33 -6.78 1.86
N VAL A 41 4.21 -5.84 2.18
CA VAL A 41 3.88 -4.51 2.65
C VAL A 41 4.73 -3.52 1.86
N SER A 42 4.07 -2.59 1.19
CA SER A 42 4.71 -1.52 0.44
C SER A 42 4.24 -0.19 0.99
N CYS A 43 5.16 0.74 1.22
CA CYS A 43 4.87 2.00 1.89
C CYS A 43 5.45 3.17 1.12
N ALA A 44 4.68 4.25 1.01
CA ALA A 44 5.11 5.51 0.42
C ALA A 44 4.84 6.65 1.41
N ALA A 45 5.85 7.45 1.67
CA ALA A 45 5.73 8.67 2.46
C ALA A 45 5.51 9.87 1.55
N GLY A 46 4.40 10.58 1.74
CA GLY A 46 4.15 11.91 1.20
C GLY A 46 4.24 12.98 2.29
N GLU A 47 3.94 14.23 1.95
CA GLU A 47 3.99 15.35 2.89
C GLU A 47 3.10 15.12 4.13
N GLY A 48 3.74 14.78 5.26
CA GLY A 48 3.06 14.54 6.54
C GLY A 48 2.19 13.28 6.61
N THR A 49 2.20 12.43 5.57
CA THR A 49 1.34 11.25 5.46
C THR A 49 2.14 10.03 5.01
N LEU A 50 1.94 8.91 5.68
CA LEU A 50 2.51 7.61 5.32
C LEU A 50 1.38 6.68 4.88
N THR A 51 1.39 6.23 3.62
CA THR A 51 0.41 5.27 3.11
C THR A 51 1.08 3.95 2.82
N CYS A 52 0.50 2.87 3.33
CA CYS A 52 1.04 1.53 3.18
C CYS A 52 -0.01 0.55 2.71
N ASN A 53 0.27 -0.11 1.59
CA ASN A 53 -0.51 -1.21 1.08
C ASN A 53 0.03 -2.50 1.67
N HIS A 54 -0.86 -3.42 2.02
CA HIS A 54 -0.50 -4.77 2.41
C HIS A 54 -1.37 -5.77 1.70
N ALA A 55 -0.76 -6.86 1.28
CA ALA A 55 -1.44 -8.01 0.71
C ALA A 55 -0.88 -9.27 1.36
N GLY A 56 -1.74 -10.25 1.62
CA GLY A 56 -1.31 -11.51 2.17
C GLY A 56 -2.25 -12.64 1.83
N GLU A 57 -1.69 -13.83 1.81
CA GLU A 57 -2.38 -15.08 1.58
C GLU A 57 -2.09 -16.03 2.74
N PHE A 58 -3.15 -16.66 3.24
CA PHE A 58 -3.15 -17.45 4.46
C PHE A 58 -3.79 -18.80 4.15
N THR A 59 -3.01 -19.87 4.19
CA THR A 59 -3.45 -21.22 3.91
C THR A 59 -3.46 -22.03 5.20
N GLY A 60 -4.65 -22.48 5.59
CA GLY A 60 -4.81 -23.35 6.75
C GLY A 60 -4.26 -24.75 6.51
N PRO A 61 -4.10 -25.56 7.57
CA PRO A 61 -3.58 -26.93 7.46
C PRO A 61 -4.45 -27.86 6.61
N GLY A 62 -5.73 -27.53 6.41
CA GLY A 62 -6.62 -28.23 5.48
C GLY A 62 -6.52 -27.75 4.02
N GLY A 63 -5.47 -27.00 3.65
CA GLY A 63 -5.24 -26.49 2.29
C GLY A 63 -6.17 -25.34 1.87
N GLN A 64 -7.03 -24.85 2.76
CA GLN A 64 -7.96 -23.77 2.46
C GLN A 64 -7.27 -22.42 2.59
N THR A 65 -7.37 -21.62 1.53
CA THR A 65 -6.68 -20.33 1.41
C THR A 65 -7.63 -19.15 1.55
N ALA A 66 -7.23 -18.16 2.35
CA ALA A 66 -7.84 -16.84 2.39
C ALA A 66 -6.84 -15.78 1.95
N LYS A 67 -7.33 -14.74 1.29
CA LYS A 67 -6.53 -13.59 0.85
C LYS A 67 -7.00 -12.34 1.59
N ARG A 68 -6.07 -11.50 2.00
CA ARG A 68 -6.37 -10.19 2.60
C ARG A 68 -5.56 -9.13 1.88
N GLN A 69 -6.22 -8.03 1.53
CA GLN A 69 -5.55 -6.81 1.10
C GLN A 69 -6.04 -5.65 1.95
N GLY A 70 -5.22 -4.61 2.07
CA GLY A 70 -5.66 -3.39 2.70
C GLY A 70 -4.66 -2.27 2.56
N VAL A 71 -5.10 -1.10 3.02
CA VAL A 71 -4.31 0.12 3.05
C VAL A 71 -4.40 0.68 4.45
N TRP A 72 -3.28 1.15 4.98
CA TRP A 72 -3.30 2.02 6.14
C TRP A 72 -2.60 3.33 5.81
N THR A 73 -3.17 4.42 6.29
CA THR A 73 -2.68 5.77 6.13
C THR A 73 -2.48 6.37 7.51
N ALA A 74 -1.26 6.78 7.81
CA ALA A 74 -0.90 7.44 9.05
C ALA A 74 -0.55 8.90 8.79
N THR A 75 -1.08 9.77 9.63
CA THR A 75 -0.66 11.16 9.76
C THR A 75 -0.06 11.37 11.15
N LYS A 76 0.35 12.59 11.47
CA LYS A 76 0.83 12.94 12.82
C LYS A 76 -0.18 12.58 13.92
N ASP A 77 -1.47 12.71 13.63
CA ASP A 77 -2.53 12.71 14.64
C ASP A 77 -3.50 11.54 14.50
N SER A 78 -3.50 10.81 13.38
CA SER A 78 -4.44 9.71 13.13
C SER A 78 -3.86 8.59 12.28
N VAL A 79 -4.41 7.39 12.45
CA VAL A 79 -4.19 6.24 11.59
C VAL A 79 -5.54 5.75 11.11
N HIS A 80 -5.75 5.76 9.80
CA HIS A 80 -6.91 5.17 9.14
C HIS A 80 -6.47 3.89 8.43
N ALA A 81 -7.29 2.85 8.44
CA ALA A 81 -6.99 1.62 7.72
C ALA A 81 -8.25 0.99 7.16
N THR A 82 -8.17 0.55 5.91
CA THR A 82 -9.19 -0.22 5.21
C THR A 82 -8.62 -1.59 4.86
N TRP A 83 -9.49 -2.59 4.79
CA TRP A 83 -9.09 -3.92 4.34
C TRP A 83 -10.26 -4.68 3.73
N THR A 84 -9.90 -5.69 2.95
CA THR A 84 -10.79 -6.67 2.36
C THR A 84 -10.17 -8.04 2.56
N THR A 85 -10.99 -9.00 2.97
CA THR A 85 -10.61 -10.41 3.15
C THR A 85 -11.53 -11.28 2.33
N THR A 86 -10.97 -12.09 1.44
CA THR A 86 -11.67 -13.09 0.64
C THR A 86 -11.34 -14.48 1.15
N GLY A 87 -12.36 -15.22 1.57
CA GLY A 87 -12.21 -16.59 2.07
C GLY A 87 -12.11 -17.64 0.95
N PRO A 88 -11.86 -18.90 1.32
CA PRO A 88 -11.64 -20.02 0.39
C PRO A 88 -12.83 -20.34 -0.51
N LYS A 89 -14.04 -19.93 -0.11
CA LYS A 89 -15.29 -20.10 -0.88
C LYS A 89 -15.68 -18.85 -1.67
N GLY A 90 -14.74 -17.92 -1.87
CA GLY A 90 -14.95 -16.68 -2.63
C GLY A 90 -15.77 -15.61 -1.90
N ARG A 91 -16.25 -15.85 -0.67
CA ARG A 91 -16.95 -14.83 0.12
C ARG A 91 -15.97 -13.77 0.60
N THR A 92 -16.33 -12.52 0.39
CA THR A 92 -15.53 -11.35 0.74
C THR A 92 -16.17 -10.56 1.88
N VAL A 93 -15.33 -10.06 2.79
CA VAL A 93 -15.71 -9.14 3.88
C VAL A 93 -14.73 -7.98 3.87
N SER A 94 -15.26 -6.76 3.94
CA SER A 94 -14.45 -5.54 4.04
C SER A 94 -14.68 -4.84 5.37
N GLY A 95 -13.71 -4.03 5.77
CA GLY A 95 -13.82 -3.23 6.98
C GLY A 95 -12.89 -2.03 6.93
N GLU A 96 -13.19 -1.07 7.79
CA GLU A 96 -12.37 0.10 8.02
C GLU A 96 -12.24 0.39 9.52
N ARG A 97 -11.18 1.10 9.88
CA ARG A 97 -10.95 1.56 11.25
C ARG A 97 -10.16 2.87 11.23
N THR A 98 -10.50 3.77 12.13
CA THR A 98 -9.72 4.97 12.41
C THR A 98 -9.29 4.97 13.88
N ARG A 99 -8.03 5.32 14.14
CA ARG A 99 -7.51 5.57 15.47
C ARG A 99 -6.89 6.95 15.49
N THR A 100 -7.39 7.82 16.36
CA THR A 100 -6.82 9.14 16.60
C THR A 100 -5.93 9.07 17.83
N ARG A 101 -4.77 9.73 17.78
CA ARG A 101 -3.91 9.86 18.96
C ARG A 101 -4.50 10.94 19.86
N SER A 102 -5.02 10.56 21.02
CA SER A 102 -5.40 11.52 22.07
C SER A 102 -4.15 12.18 22.63
N LYS A 103 -4.24 13.50 22.87
CA LYS A 103 -3.16 14.34 23.38
C LYS A 103 -2.96 14.16 24.87
#